data_AF-A0A8J2PP09-F1
#
_entry.id   AF-A0A8J2PP09-F1
#
_cell.length_a   1.000
_cell.length_b   1.000
_cell.length_c   1.000
_cell.angle_alpha   90.00
_cell.angle_beta   90.00
_cell.angle_gamma   90.00
#
_symmetry.space_group_name_H-M   'P 1'
#
loop_
_entity.id
_entity.type
_entity.pdbx_description
1 polymer ?
#
loop_
_entity_poly.entity_id
_entity_poly.type
_entity_poly.pdbx_seq_one_letter_code
_entity_poly.pdbx_strand_id
1 'polypeptide(L)'
;MSIIGPSDYVLEAVNLYYTGHVEPPTWMKQVTGTIRSGMILRDVSFEVHSGEIMAILGSKGSGKKALLDVIACRSAGVKKGYVLLNGV
;
A
#
# COMPACT_ATOMS: atom_id res chain seq x y z
N MET A 1 32.76 -4.41 2.12
CA MET A 1 31.66 -3.44 2.10
C MET A 1 31.28 -3.25 0.64
N SER A 2 30.31 -4.02 0.11
CA SER A 2 29.97 -3.90 -1.31
C SER A 2 29.21 -2.60 -1.51
N ILE A 3 29.74 -1.74 -2.38
CA ILE A 3 29.12 -0.48 -2.76
C ILE A 3 27.97 -0.86 -3.68
N ILE A 4 26.73 -0.75 -3.21
CA ILE A 4 25.52 -0.98 -4.02
C ILE A 4 25.61 0.00 -5.20
N GLY A 5 25.72 -0.53 -6.41
CA GLY A 5 25.72 0.29 -7.61
C GLY A 5 24.34 0.92 -7.80
N PRO A 6 24.22 2.06 -8.51
CA PRO A 6 22.93 2.69 -8.76
C PRO A 6 21.92 1.79 -9.52
N SER A 7 22.37 0.65 -10.05
CA SER A 7 21.58 -0.38 -10.75
C SER A 7 20.92 -1.43 -9.85
N ASP A 8 21.21 -1.47 -8.55
CA ASP A 8 20.89 -2.65 -7.72
C ASP A 8 19.80 -2.37 -6.67
N TYR A 9 18.99 -1.32 -6.89
CA TYR A 9 17.90 -1.00 -5.97
C TYR A 9 16.73 -1.97 -6.13
N VAL A 10 16.19 -2.42 -5.00
CA VAL A 10 15.02 -3.30 -4.94
C VAL A 10 14.02 -2.73 -3.93
N LEU A 11 12.80 -2.50 -4.37
CA LEU A 11 11.68 -2.17 -3.50
C LEU A 11 10.86 -3.44 -3.25
N GLU A 12 10.76 -3.84 -1.98
CA GLU A 12 9.99 -5.01 -1.58
C GLU A 12 8.81 -4.60 -0.71
N ALA A 13 7.66 -5.19 -0.99
CA ALA A 13 6.51 -5.21 -0.11
C ALA A 13 6.31 -6.64 0.37
N VAL A 14 6.31 -6.86 1.69
CA VAL A 14 6.19 -8.20 2.28
C VAL A 14 5.01 -8.24 3.23
N ASN A 15 4.03 -9.07 2.88
CA ASN A 15 2.86 -9.38 3.71
C ASN A 15 2.12 -8.13 4.21
N LEU A 16 1.90 -7.17 3.32
CA LEU A 16 1.32 -5.88 3.67
C LEU A 16 -0.17 -6.01 3.98
N TYR A 17 -0.53 -5.61 5.20
CA TYR A 17 -1.90 -5.33 5.58
C TYR A 17 -2.05 -3.85 5.92
N TYR A 18 -3.14 -3.25 5.45
CA TYR A 18 -3.46 -1.86 5.76
C TYR A 18 -4.93 -1.70 6.08
N THR A 19 -5.19 -1.10 7.24
CA THR A 19 -6.52 -0.69 7.69
C THR A 19 -6.58 0.83 7.74
N GLY A 20 -7.52 1.42 7.02
CA GLY A 20 -7.68 2.87 6.94
C GLY A 20 -9.14 3.28 6.80
N HIS A 21 -9.35 4.57 6.58
CA HIS A 21 -10.70 5.10 6.36
C HIS A 21 -11.27 4.61 5.03
N VAL A 22 -12.44 3.97 5.11
CA VAL A 22 -13.24 3.59 3.94
C VAL A 22 -14.41 4.55 3.87
N GLU A 23 -14.48 5.33 2.80
CA GLU A 23 -15.64 6.18 2.55
C GLU A 23 -16.85 5.29 2.24
N PRO A 24 -17.93 5.35 3.06
CA PRO A 24 -19.12 4.59 2.75
C PRO A 24 -19.80 5.17 1.50
N PRO A 25 -20.52 4.34 0.74
CA PRO A 25 -21.29 4.81 -0.41
C PRO A 25 -22.31 5.87 0.03
N THR A 26 -22.60 6.83 -0.85
CA THR A 26 -23.39 8.03 -0.53
C THR A 26 -24.74 7.72 0.11
N TRP A 27 -25.42 6.67 -0.34
CA TRP A 27 -26.72 6.25 0.20
C TRP A 27 -26.63 5.75 1.67
N MET A 28 -25.46 5.27 2.09
CA MET A 28 -25.22 4.73 3.43
C MET A 28 -24.75 5.81 4.41
N LYS A 29 -24.20 6.94 3.93
CA LYS A 29 -23.72 8.06 4.77
C LYS A 29 -24.80 8.62 5.70
N GLN A 30 -26.06 8.66 5.24
CA GLN A 30 -27.19 9.21 6.01
C GLN A 30 -27.71 8.25 7.10
N VAL A 31 -27.43 6.95 6.99
CA VAL A 31 -27.98 5.92 7.87
C VAL A 31 -26.98 5.50 8.95
N THR A 32 -25.68 5.42 8.62
CA THR A 32 -24.71 4.78 9.53
C THR A 32 -23.83 5.73 10.33
N GLY A 33 -23.98 7.05 10.20
CA GLY A 33 -23.44 8.08 11.12
C GLY A 33 -21.93 8.08 11.42
N THR A 34 -21.13 7.16 10.89
CA THR A 34 -19.76 6.94 11.35
C THR A 34 -18.85 6.52 10.21
N ILE A 35 -17.68 7.14 10.19
CA ILE A 35 -16.54 6.78 9.34
C ILE A 35 -16.08 5.39 9.76
N ARG A 36 -16.19 4.40 8.86
CA ARG A 36 -15.73 3.03 9.16
C ARG A 36 -14.27 2.86 8.76
N SER A 37 -13.43 2.49 9.72
CA SER A 37 -12.12 1.93 9.43
C SER A 37 -12.31 0.51 8.91
N GLY A 38 -11.68 0.21 7.78
CA GLY A 38 -11.79 -1.09 7.12
C GLY A 38 -10.46 -1.57 6.57
N MET A 39 -10.33 -2.88 6.42
CA MET A 39 -9.13 -3.49 5.84
C MET A 39 -9.13 -3.29 4.32
N ILE A 40 -8.20 -2.46 3.84
CA ILE A 40 -8.08 -2.03 2.44
C ILE A 40 -7.07 -2.91 1.69
N LEU A 41 -5.91 -3.18 2.29
CA LEU A 41 -4.91 -4.09 1.74
C LEU A 41 -4.86 -5.35 2.59
N ARG A 42 -4.81 -6.50 1.92
CA ARG A 42 -4.77 -7.83 2.53
C ARG A 42 -3.68 -8.62 1.86
N ASP A 43 -2.63 -8.96 2.62
CA ASP A 43 -1.57 -9.85 2.17
C ASP A 43 -1.00 -9.45 0.80
N VAL A 44 -0.59 -8.19 0.67
CA VAL A 44 0.01 -7.69 -0.56
C VAL A 44 1.52 -7.87 -0.48
N SER A 45 2.07 -8.65 -1.41
CA SER A 45 3.51 -8.85 -1.55
C SER A 45 3.95 -8.70 -3.00
N PHE A 46 5.02 -7.94 -3.24
CA PHE A 46 5.64 -7.75 -4.55
C PHE A 46 7.07 -7.23 -4.41
N GLU A 47 7.83 -7.33 -5.48
CA GLU A 47 9.19 -6.80 -5.62
C GLU A 47 9.29 -5.99 -6.91
N VAL A 48 10.04 -4.89 -6.89
CA VAL A 48 10.34 -4.09 -8.08
C VAL A 48 11.83 -3.77 -8.10
N HIS A 49 12.50 -4.19 -9.17
CA HIS A 49 13.92 -3.93 -9.37
C HIS A 49 14.15 -2.57 -10.05
N SER A 50 15.36 -2.05 -9.88
CA SER A 50 15.82 -0.85 -10.58
C SER A 50 15.66 -1.00 -12.10
N GLY A 51 15.05 0.00 -12.72
CA GLY A 51 14.75 0.01 -14.16
C GLY A 51 13.43 -0.65 -14.55
N GLU A 52 12.71 -1.29 -13.62
CA GLU A 52 11.39 -1.85 -13.90
C GLU A 52 10.27 -0.81 -13.75
N ILE A 53 9.22 -0.99 -14.57
CA ILE A 53 8.00 -0.19 -14.48
C ILE A 53 6.87 -1.11 -14.00
N MET A 54 6.42 -0.90 -12.77
CA MET A 54 5.26 -1.61 -12.22
C MET A 54 3.98 -0.80 -12.43
N ALA A 55 2.96 -1.39 -13.06
CA ALA A 55 1.63 -0.81 -13.19
C ALA A 55 0.66 -1.40 -12.16
N ILE A 56 0.01 -0.54 -11.37
CA ILE A 56 -1.03 -0.95 -10.41
C ILE A 56 -2.42 -0.64 -11.01
N LEU A 57 -3.16 -1.69 -11.35
CA LEU A 57 -4.46 -1.60 -12.02
C LEU A 57 -5.60 -2.14 -11.13
N GLY A 58 -6.83 -1.68 -11.38
CA GLY A 58 -8.02 -2.15 -10.66
C GLY A 58 -9.18 -1.15 -10.68
N SER A 59 -10.36 -1.56 -10.20
CA SER A 59 -11.56 -0.73 -10.14
C SER A 59 -11.49 0.39 -9.09
N LYS A 60 -12.43 1.33 -9.10
CA LYS A 60 -12.55 2.33 -8.02
C LYS A 60 -12.79 1.61 -6.68
N GLY A 61 -12.01 1.96 -5.65
CA GLY A 61 -12.12 1.32 -4.32
C GLY A 61 -11.25 0.08 -4.10
N SER A 62 -10.51 -0.40 -5.11
CA SER A 62 -9.60 -1.56 -5.01
C SER A 62 -8.36 -1.36 -4.12
N GLY A 63 -8.15 -0.17 -3.54
CA GLY A 63 -7.02 0.09 -2.64
C GLY A 63 -5.74 0.60 -3.31
N LYS A 64 -5.71 0.87 -4.63
CA LYS A 64 -4.52 1.39 -5.34
C LYS A 64 -3.87 2.61 -4.69
N LYS A 65 -4.67 3.64 -4.39
CA LYS A 65 -4.19 4.85 -3.71
C LYS A 65 -3.63 4.52 -2.33
N ALA A 66 -4.31 3.64 -1.58
CA ALA A 66 -3.86 3.21 -0.28
C ALA A 66 -2.52 2.45 -0.35
N LEU A 67 -2.33 1.61 -1.37
CA LEU A 67 -1.07 0.92 -1.63
C LEU A 67 0.07 1.92 -1.88
N LEU A 68 -0.15 2.91 -2.75
CA LEU A 68 0.83 3.97 -2.99
C LEU A 68 1.10 4.82 -1.75
N ASP A 69 0.08 5.12 -0.94
CA ASP A 69 0.25 5.85 0.32
C ASP A 69 1.02 5.04 1.37
N VAL A 70 0.88 3.70 1.39
CA VAL A 70 1.65 2.80 2.24
C VAL A 70 3.12 2.75 1.80
N ILE A 71 3.38 2.53 0.51
CA ILE A 71 4.74 2.49 -0.06
C ILE A 71 5.47 3.82 0.16
N ALA A 72 4.78 4.95 -0.04
CA ALA A 72 5.35 6.28 0.17
C ALA A 72 5.49 6.68 1.66
N CYS A 73 5.17 5.78 2.60
CA CYS A 73 5.14 6.05 4.04
C CYS A 73 4.22 7.22 4.46
N ARG A 74 3.19 7.53 3.66
CA ARG A 74 2.23 8.63 3.90
C ARG A 74 0.91 8.20 4.54
N SER A 75 0.67 6.90 4.68
CA SER A 75 -0.60 6.41 5.25
C SER A 75 -0.65 6.57 6.77
N ALA A 76 -1.80 7.04 7.28
CA ALA A 76 -2.05 7.32 8.71
C ALA A 76 -2.74 6.16 9.46
N GLY A 77 -3.16 5.10 8.75
CA GLY A 77 -3.84 3.95 9.33
C GLY A 77 -2.89 2.88 9.90
N VAL A 78 -3.47 1.80 10.42
CA VAL A 78 -2.73 0.66 10.97
C VAL A 78 -2.13 -0.18 9.85
N LYS A 79 -0.84 -0.46 9.95
CA LYS A 79 -0.05 -1.24 8.98
C LYS A 79 0.53 -2.49 9.64
N LYS A 80 0.62 -3.58 8.89
CA LYS A 80 1.44 -4.76 9.22
C LYS A 80 2.21 -5.19 7.97
N GLY A 81 3.28 -5.94 8.17
CA GLY A 81 4.23 -6.28 7.11
C GLY A 81 5.30 -5.20 6.95
N TYR A 82 6.09 -5.32 5.88
CA TYR A 82 7.27 -4.51 5.65
C TYR A 82 7.25 -3.90 4.24
N VAL A 83 7.71 -2.65 4.14
CA VAL A 83 8.14 -2.05 2.88
C VAL A 83 9.63 -1.82 3.04
N LEU A 84 10.44 -2.52 2.25
CA LEU A 84 11.89 -2.51 2.35
C LEU A 84 12.49 -1.89 1.10
N LEU A 85 13.57 -1.12 1.28
CA LEU A 85 14.42 -0.70 0.17
C LEU A 85 15.78 -1.36 0.34
N ASN A 86 16.13 -2.24 -0.58
CA ASN A 86 17.34 -3.07 -0.51
C ASN A 86 17.39 -3.94 0.75
N GLY A 87 16.24 -4.46 1.19
CA GLY A 87 16.10 -5.29 2.38
C GLY A 87 16.18 -4.55 3.72
N VAL A 88 16.18 -3.20 3.72
CA VAL A 88 16.22 -2.34 4.92
C VAL A 88 14.91 -1.61 5.13
#